data_AF-A0A8X7SDJ1-F1
#
_entry.id   AF-A0A8X7SDJ1-F1
#
_cell.length_a   1.000
_cell.length_b   1.000
_cell.length_c   1.000
_cell.angle_alpha   90.00
_cell.angle_beta   90.00
_cell.angle_gamma   90.00
#
_symmetry.space_group_name_H-M   'P 1'
#
loop_
_entity.id
_entity.type
_entity.pdbx_description
1 polymer ?
#
loop_
_entity_poly.entity_id
_entity_poly.type
_entity_poly.pdbx_seq_one_letter_code
_entity_poly.pdbx_strand_id
1 'polypeptide(L)'
;MNDADVSKQIQQMVRFIRQEAEEKANEISISAEEDDYSTQLNASRIKYLQAQDDVVTSMKDSAAKDLLRVSSDKNAYKKLLKALVVESLLRLKEQSVLLRCREMDKKVVESIIEDAKKQYADKANVPSPKITIDEKCSSLHLLTLSSLTPMTLTGKHLPISLSCLFTEYSSTMVF
;
A
#
# COMPACT_ATOMS: atom_id res chain seq x y z
N MET A 1 13.84 1.67 80.13
CA MET A 1 14.30 0.98 78.90
C MET A 1 15.82 1.12 78.87
N ASN A 2 16.56 0.02 78.66
CA ASN A 2 18.02 0.06 78.69
C ASN A 2 18.56 0.67 77.39
N ASP A 3 19.49 1.62 77.52
CA ASP A 3 20.09 2.37 76.41
C ASP A 3 20.80 1.43 75.40
N ALA A 4 21.32 0.30 75.88
CA ALA A 4 21.91 -0.75 75.08
C ALA A 4 20.90 -1.44 74.14
N ASP A 5 19.63 -1.55 74.52
CA ASP A 5 18.59 -2.19 73.70
C ASP A 5 18.12 -1.25 72.59
N VAL A 6 18.07 0.05 72.86
CA VAL A 6 17.78 1.10 71.86
C VAL A 6 18.89 1.14 70.80
N SER A 7 20.15 1.11 71.23
CA SER A 7 21.31 1.08 70.31
C SER A 7 21.29 -0.15 69.38
N LYS A 8 20.95 -1.33 69.91
CA LYS A 8 20.80 -2.56 69.12
C LYS A 8 19.68 -2.46 68.09
N GLN A 9 18.51 -1.91 68.46
CA GLN A 9 17.41 -1.71 67.53
C GLN A 9 17.79 -0.75 66.39
N ILE A 10 18.48 0.35 66.71
CA ILE A 10 18.96 1.31 65.70
C ILE A 10 19.94 0.63 64.74
N GLN A 11 20.90 -0.15 65.24
CA GLN A 11 21.84 -0.87 64.39
C GLN A 11 21.14 -1.89 63.48
N GLN A 12 20.11 -2.57 63.99
CA GLN A 12 19.31 -3.50 63.20
C GLN A 12 18.52 -2.78 62.10
N MET A 13 17.91 -1.63 62.39
CA MET A 13 17.21 -0.82 61.38
C MET A 13 18.17 -0.26 60.32
N VAL A 14 19.35 0.23 60.72
CA VAL A 14 20.37 0.73 59.77
C VAL A 14 20.85 -0.39 58.86
N ARG A 15 21.04 -1.60 59.39
CA ARG A 15 21.41 -2.77 58.59
C ARG A 15 20.31 -3.13 57.58
N PHE A 16 19.05 -3.10 58.02
CA PHE A 16 17.90 -3.35 57.15
C PHE A 16 17.81 -2.32 56.01
N ILE A 17 17.92 -1.03 56.33
CA ILE A 17 17.88 0.06 55.32
C ILE A 17 19.01 -0.10 54.30
N ARG A 18 20.22 -0.47 54.74
CA ARG A 18 21.34 -0.69 53.82
C ARG A 18 21.10 -1.87 52.89
N GLN A 19 20.60 -2.97 53.44
CA GLN A 19 20.30 -4.16 52.63
C GLN A 19 19.19 -3.88 51.63
N GLU A 20 18.10 -3.21 52.04
CA GLU A 20 17.01 -2.83 51.14
C GLU A 20 17.49 -1.87 50.05
N ALA A 21 18.35 -0.90 50.39
CA ALA A 21 18.94 0.01 49.39
C ALA A 21 19.86 -0.72 48.40
N GLU A 22 20.62 -1.73 48.85
CA GLU A 22 21.48 -2.56 48.01
C GLU A 22 20.66 -3.45 47.06
N GLU A 23 19.63 -4.12 47.58
CA GLU A 23 18.70 -4.92 46.79
C GLU A 23 18.03 -4.08 45.70
N LYS A 24 17.54 -2.89 46.06
CA LYS A 24 16.89 -1.96 45.11
C LYS A 24 17.85 -1.38 44.08
N ALA A 25 19.11 -1.12 44.46
CA ALA A 25 20.13 -0.69 43.52
C ALA A 25 20.45 -1.78 42.49
N ASN A 26 20.53 -3.03 42.94
CA ASN A 26 20.76 -4.18 42.07
C ASN A 26 19.57 -4.40 41.12
N GLU A 27 18.33 -4.32 41.61
CA GLU A 27 17.13 -4.38 40.76
C GLU A 27 17.15 -3.33 39.66
N ILE A 28 17.44 -2.07 40.00
CA ILE A 28 17.52 -0.97 39.03
C ILE A 28 18.61 -1.24 38.00
N SER A 29 19.79 -1.74 38.42
CA SER A 29 20.87 -2.05 37.48
C SER A 29 20.50 -3.14 36.49
N ILE A 30 19.84 -4.22 36.95
CA ILE A 30 19.42 -5.32 36.08
C ILE A 30 18.37 -4.84 35.09
N SER A 31 17.36 -4.09 35.55
CA SER A 31 16.33 -3.54 34.66
C SER A 31 16.91 -2.59 33.61
N ALA A 32 17.90 -1.76 33.98
CA ALA A 32 18.56 -0.87 33.02
C ALA A 32 19.34 -1.65 31.95
N GLU A 33 20.04 -2.72 32.33
CA GLU A 33 20.76 -3.58 31.39
C GLU A 33 19.81 -4.30 30.41
N GLU A 34 18.65 -4.77 30.90
CA GLU A 34 17.61 -5.38 30.06
C GLU A 34 17.02 -4.39 29.06
N ASP A 35 16.72 -3.17 29.50
CA ASP A 35 16.18 -2.10 28.66
C ASP A 35 17.18 -1.67 27.57
N ASP A 36 18.45 -1.52 27.93
CA ASP A 36 19.52 -1.17 27.01
C ASP A 36 19.71 -2.26 25.94
N TYR A 37 19.73 -3.53 26.36
CA TYR A 37 19.83 -4.66 25.44
C TYR A 37 18.64 -4.72 24.48
N SER A 38 17.42 -4.60 25.00
CA SER A 38 16.18 -4.57 24.21
C SER A 38 16.17 -3.41 23.21
N THR A 39 16.59 -2.23 23.64
CA THR A 39 16.67 -1.03 22.80
C THR A 39 17.69 -1.21 21.67
N GLN A 40 18.86 -1.78 21.96
CA GLN A 40 19.89 -2.05 20.96
C GLN A 40 19.40 -3.05 19.89
N LEU A 41 18.68 -4.09 20.30
CA LEU A 41 18.11 -5.08 19.39
C LEU A 41 17.05 -4.45 18.48
N ASN A 42 16.14 -3.67 19.06
CA ASN A 42 15.09 -2.98 18.32
C ASN A 42 15.67 -1.95 17.35
N ALA A 43 16.71 -1.21 17.74
CA ALA A 43 17.43 -0.30 16.85
C ALA A 43 18.03 -1.04 15.63
N SER A 44 18.59 -2.23 15.84
CA SER A 44 19.14 -3.06 14.77
C SER A 44 18.05 -3.55 13.82
N ARG A 45 16.90 -3.96 14.35
CA ARG A 45 15.72 -4.36 13.56
C ARG A 45 15.17 -3.21 12.72
N ILE A 46 15.05 -2.01 13.30
CA ILE A 46 14.56 -0.82 12.58
C ILE A 46 15.49 -0.49 11.41
N LYS A 47 16.81 -0.52 11.63
CA LYS A 47 17.81 -0.28 10.56
C LYS A 47 17.71 -1.29 9.42
N TYR A 48 17.52 -2.56 9.74
CA TYR A 48 17.32 -3.59 8.72
C TYR A 48 16.05 -3.33 7.89
N LEU A 49 14.94 -3.00 8.55
CA LEU A 49 13.68 -2.69 7.87
C LEU A 49 13.78 -1.43 7.01
N GLN A 50 14.50 -0.40 7.48
CA GLN A 50 14.78 0.80 6.70
C GLN A 50 15.56 0.47 5.42
N ALA A 51 16.64 -0.32 5.54
CA ALA A 51 17.41 -0.72 4.36
C ALA A 51 16.57 -1.54 3.37
N GLN A 52 15.66 -2.39 3.85
CA GLN A 52 14.71 -3.10 2.98
C GLN A 52 13.73 -2.15 2.29
N ASP A 53 13.15 -1.19 3.02
CA ASP A 53 12.19 -0.25 2.49
C ASP A 53 12.84 0.70 1.46
N ASP A 54 14.09 1.12 1.69
CA ASP A 54 14.87 1.92 0.75
C ASP A 54 15.07 1.17 -0.58
N VAL A 55 15.41 -0.11 -0.54
CA VAL A 55 15.57 -0.95 -1.74
C VAL A 55 14.23 -1.05 -2.48
N VAL A 56 13.15 -1.38 -1.77
CA VAL A 56 11.81 -1.50 -2.38
C VAL A 56 11.34 -0.18 -2.97
N THR A 57 11.60 0.94 -2.30
CA THR A 57 11.22 2.28 -2.77
C THR A 57 12.01 2.67 -4.00
N SER A 58 13.33 2.45 -4.02
CA SER A 58 14.15 2.72 -5.19
C SER A 58 13.74 1.88 -6.42
N MET A 59 13.31 0.63 -6.21
CA MET A 59 12.75 -0.22 -7.26
C MET A 59 11.42 0.32 -7.77
N LYS A 60 10.52 0.74 -6.87
CA LYS A 60 9.24 1.36 -7.24
C LYS A 60 9.45 2.64 -8.06
N ASP A 61 10.39 3.48 -7.66
CA ASP A 61 10.72 4.71 -8.36
C ASP A 61 11.29 4.45 -9.76
N SER A 62 12.14 3.44 -9.88
CA SER A 62 12.70 3.03 -11.18
C SER A 62 11.61 2.51 -12.11
N ALA A 63 10.73 1.63 -11.62
CA ALA A 63 9.59 1.13 -12.37
C ALA A 63 8.61 2.26 -12.77
N ALA A 64 8.36 3.22 -11.88
CA ALA A 64 7.51 4.37 -12.17
C ALA A 64 8.11 5.24 -13.30
N LYS A 65 9.43 5.46 -13.30
CA LYS A 65 10.14 6.16 -14.39
C LYS A 65 10.00 5.43 -15.72
N ASP A 66 10.08 4.11 -15.72
CA ASP A 66 9.90 3.32 -16.94
C ASP A 66 8.47 3.39 -17.48
N LEU A 67 7.45 3.44 -16.60
CA LEU A 67 6.07 3.67 -17.02
C LEU A 67 5.86 5.06 -17.63
N LEU A 68 6.53 6.09 -17.12
CA LEU A 68 6.48 7.44 -17.70
C LEU A 68 7.08 7.49 -19.12
N ARG A 69 8.12 6.69 -19.38
CA ARG A 69 8.70 6.55 -20.73
C ARG A 69 7.67 5.96 -21.70
N VAL A 70 7.00 4.87 -21.32
CA VAL A 70 5.95 4.23 -22.14
C VAL A 70 4.76 5.18 -22.35
N SER A 71 4.43 6.03 -21.38
CA SER A 71 3.38 7.05 -21.53
C SER A 71 3.73 8.13 -22.56
N SER A 72 5.01 8.36 -22.84
CA SER A 72 5.46 9.36 -23.82
C SER A 72 5.35 8.82 -25.27
N ASP A 73 5.48 7.51 -25.44
CA ASP A 73 5.42 6.84 -26.73
C ASP A 73 3.98 6.57 -27.18
N LYS A 74 3.46 7.40 -28.08
CA LYS A 74 2.06 7.33 -28.58
C LYS A 74 1.65 5.93 -29.07
N ASN A 75 2.53 5.22 -29.78
CA ASN A 75 2.21 3.90 -30.36
C ASN A 75 2.19 2.80 -29.29
N ALA A 76 3.18 2.80 -28.40
CA ALA A 76 3.23 1.85 -27.29
C ALA A 76 2.06 2.07 -26.33
N TYR A 77 1.77 3.34 -26.01
CA TYR A 77 0.62 3.75 -25.20
C TYR A 77 -0.71 3.35 -25.85
N LYS A 78 -0.88 3.54 -27.17
CA LYS A 78 -2.09 3.10 -27.90
C LYS A 78 -2.31 1.59 -27.78
N LYS A 79 -1.26 0.79 -27.92
CA LYS A 79 -1.32 -0.67 -27.76
C LYS A 79 -1.66 -1.08 -26.33
N LEU A 80 -1.07 -0.40 -25.34
CA LEU A 80 -1.35 -0.62 -23.92
C LEU A 80 -2.81 -0.31 -23.57
N LEU A 81 -3.31 0.86 -23.97
CA LEU A 81 -4.71 1.26 -23.74
C LEU A 81 -5.69 0.25 -24.37
N LYS A 82 -5.40 -0.23 -25.59
CA LYS A 82 -6.20 -1.28 -26.25
C LYS A 82 -6.25 -2.56 -25.42
N ALA A 83 -5.10 -3.01 -24.89
CA ALA A 83 -5.04 -4.21 -24.05
C ALA A 83 -5.83 -4.05 -22.76
N LEU A 84 -5.67 -2.91 -22.06
CA LEU A 84 -6.37 -2.62 -20.80
C LEU A 84 -7.89 -2.57 -20.98
N VAL A 85 -8.39 -1.97 -22.07
CA VAL A 85 -9.82 -1.93 -22.36
C VAL A 85 -10.36 -3.34 -22.63
N VAL A 86 -9.67 -4.15 -23.44
CA VAL A 86 -10.08 -5.53 -23.73
C VAL A 86 -10.08 -6.39 -22.47
N GLU A 87 -9.05 -6.28 -21.64
CA GLU A 87 -8.96 -7.00 -20.36
C GLU A 87 -10.10 -6.62 -19.41
N SER A 88 -10.40 -5.33 -19.31
CA SER A 88 -11.49 -4.84 -18.45
C SER A 88 -12.85 -5.34 -18.92
N LEU A 89 -13.11 -5.35 -20.24
CA LEU A 89 -14.35 -5.89 -20.81
C LEU A 89 -14.49 -7.39 -20.54
N LEU A 90 -13.40 -8.16 -20.62
CA LEU A 90 -13.39 -9.60 -20.32
C LEU A 90 -13.72 -9.88 -18.85
N ARG A 91 -13.30 -8.99 -17.93
CA ARG A 91 -13.58 -9.12 -16.50
C ARG A 91 -15.02 -8.72 -16.15
N LEU A 92 -15.57 -7.70 -16.80
CA LEU A 92 -16.93 -7.21 -16.55
C LEU A 92 -18.03 -8.06 -17.19
N LYS A 93 -17.83 -8.55 -18.43
CA LYS A 93 -18.83 -9.33 -19.19
C LYS A 93 -20.22 -8.68 -19.31
N GLU A 94 -20.27 -7.35 -19.33
CA GLU A 94 -21.53 -6.60 -19.45
C GLU A 94 -21.81 -6.14 -20.88
N GLN A 95 -23.10 -6.03 -21.24
CA GLN A 95 -23.54 -5.62 -22.58
C GLN A 95 -23.42 -4.11 -22.82
N SER A 96 -23.32 -3.28 -21.77
CA SER A 96 -23.18 -1.83 -21.90
C SER A 96 -22.25 -1.28 -20.82
N VAL A 97 -21.24 -0.52 -21.25
CA VAL A 97 -20.14 -0.09 -20.39
C VAL A 97 -19.85 1.39 -20.61
N LEU A 98 -19.63 2.14 -19.51
CA LEU A 98 -19.24 3.55 -19.52
C LEU A 98 -17.75 3.69 -19.25
N LEU A 99 -17.01 4.24 -20.21
CA LEU A 99 -15.56 4.44 -20.11
C LEU A 99 -15.25 5.89 -19.71
N ARG A 100 -14.52 6.07 -18.60
CA ARG A 100 -13.96 7.34 -18.18
C ARG A 100 -12.49 7.41 -18.55
N CYS A 101 -12.08 8.45 -19.27
CA CYS A 101 -10.70 8.69 -19.69
C CYS A 101 -10.26 10.12 -19.36
N ARG A 102 -8.95 10.35 -19.38
CA ARG A 102 -8.36 11.69 -19.26
C ARG A 102 -8.67 12.51 -20.52
N GLU A 103 -8.85 13.81 -20.37
CA GLU A 103 -9.25 14.70 -21.48
C GLU A 103 -8.25 14.67 -22.66
N MET A 104 -6.95 14.56 -22.35
CA MET A 104 -5.86 14.45 -23.33
C MET A 104 -5.96 13.18 -24.19
N ASP A 105 -6.47 12.09 -23.59
CA ASP A 105 -6.47 10.74 -24.18
C ASP A 105 -7.74 10.45 -24.97
N LYS A 106 -8.74 11.34 -24.91
CA LYS A 106 -10.04 11.16 -25.56
C LYS A 106 -9.92 10.79 -27.04
N LYS A 107 -9.07 11.53 -27.78
CA LYS A 107 -8.82 11.29 -29.21
C LYS A 107 -8.18 9.91 -29.49
N VAL A 108 -7.28 9.47 -28.61
CA VAL A 108 -6.59 8.19 -28.74
C VAL A 108 -7.58 7.05 -28.46
N VAL A 109 -8.38 7.19 -27.40
CA VAL A 109 -9.39 6.23 -26.98
C VAL A 109 -10.47 6.06 -28.04
N GLU A 110 -10.99 7.14 -28.64
CA GLU A 110 -11.95 7.09 -29.75
C GLU A 110 -11.44 6.22 -30.91
N SER A 111 -10.14 6.29 -31.22
CA SER A 111 -9.53 5.46 -32.28
C SER A 111 -9.34 3.98 -31.92
N ILE A 112 -9.36 3.64 -30.63
CA ILE A 112 -9.09 2.28 -30.13
C ILE A 112 -10.40 1.50 -29.88
N ILE A 113 -11.52 2.18 -29.59
CA ILE A 113 -12.76 1.53 -29.16
C ILE A 113 -13.26 0.48 -30.16
N GLU A 114 -13.26 0.80 -31.45
CA GLU A 114 -13.74 -0.13 -32.49
C GLU A 114 -12.86 -1.38 -32.59
N ASP A 115 -11.55 -1.16 -32.46
CA ASP A 115 -10.52 -2.18 -32.43
C ASP A 115 -10.62 -3.10 -31.20
N ALA A 116 -10.96 -2.53 -30.04
CA ALA A 116 -11.15 -3.26 -28.79
C ALA A 116 -12.44 -4.08 -28.79
N LYS A 117 -13.54 -3.56 -29.35
CA LYS A 117 -14.81 -4.30 -29.50
C LYS A 117 -14.63 -5.58 -30.31
N LYS A 118 -13.89 -5.50 -31.42
CA LYS A 118 -13.55 -6.66 -32.26
C LYS A 118 -12.76 -7.70 -31.48
N GLN A 119 -11.66 -7.29 -30.83
CA GLN A 119 -10.86 -8.21 -30.02
C GLN A 119 -11.61 -8.83 -28.84
N TYR A 120 -12.54 -8.11 -28.24
CA TYR A 120 -13.41 -8.67 -27.21
C TYR A 120 -14.39 -9.69 -27.80
N ALA A 121 -15.05 -9.38 -28.92
CA ALA A 121 -15.94 -10.31 -29.61
C ALA A 121 -15.23 -11.60 -30.02
N ASP A 122 -14.01 -11.50 -30.55
CA ASP A 122 -13.19 -12.65 -30.93
C ASP A 122 -12.80 -13.53 -29.73
N LYS A 123 -12.47 -12.91 -28.58
CA LYS A 123 -12.04 -13.63 -27.37
C LYS A 123 -13.20 -14.22 -26.58
N ALA A 124 -14.33 -13.53 -26.52
CA ALA A 124 -15.46 -13.89 -25.67
C ALA A 124 -16.60 -14.59 -26.43
N ASN A 125 -16.56 -14.64 -27.78
CA ASN A 125 -17.62 -15.19 -28.64
C ASN A 125 -19.03 -14.64 -28.34
N VAL A 126 -19.10 -13.39 -27.87
CA VAL A 126 -20.34 -12.68 -27.53
C VAL A 126 -20.51 -11.44 -28.40
N PRO A 127 -21.74 -10.92 -28.55
CA PRO A 127 -21.97 -9.68 -29.29
C PRO A 127 -21.18 -8.51 -28.70
N SER A 128 -20.79 -7.58 -29.58
CA SER A 128 -20.01 -6.40 -29.18
C SER A 128 -20.77 -5.54 -28.15
N PRO A 129 -20.15 -5.17 -27.03
CA PRO A 129 -20.79 -4.37 -26.00
C PRO A 129 -20.95 -2.90 -26.43
N LYS A 130 -21.99 -2.24 -25.95
CA LYS A 130 -22.23 -0.81 -26.15
C LYS A 130 -21.34 0.00 -25.21
N ILE A 131 -20.24 0.53 -25.74
CA ILE A 131 -19.29 1.38 -25.01
C ILE A 131 -19.67 2.86 -25.22
N THR A 132 -19.80 3.62 -24.13
CA THR A 132 -20.05 5.07 -24.18
C THR A 132 -18.97 5.80 -23.38
N ILE A 133 -18.41 6.88 -23.92
CA ILE A 133 -17.40 7.69 -23.22
C ILE A 133 -18.14 8.71 -22.34
N ASP A 134 -17.80 8.76 -21.05
CA ASP A 134 -18.35 9.77 -20.12
C ASP A 134 -17.76 11.15 -20.44
N GLU A 135 -18.63 12.14 -20.70
CA GLU A 135 -18.23 13.52 -20.99
C GLU A 135 -17.93 14.32 -19.72
N LYS A 136 -18.33 13.83 -18.54
CA LYS A 136 -18.00 14.44 -17.25
C LYS A 136 -16.59 14.02 -16.84
N CYS A 137 -15.60 14.58 -17.53
CA CYS A 137 -14.22 14.55 -17.09
C CYS A 137 -14.07 15.60 -15.97
N SER A 138 -14.57 15.29 -14.77
CA SER A 138 -14.28 16.10 -13.59
C SER A 138 -12.77 16.21 -13.50
N SER A 139 -12.26 17.45 -13.55
CA SER A 139 -10.91 17.78 -13.16
C SER A 139 -10.58 17.00 -11.89
N LEU A 140 -9.62 16.07 -11.98
CA LEU A 140 -9.03 15.42 -10.81
C LEU A 140 -8.26 16.49 -10.03
N HIS A 141 -8.99 17.34 -9.33
CA HIS A 141 -8.47 18.25 -8.34
C HIS A 141 -8.36 17.47 -7.03
N LEU A 142 -7.14 17.44 -6.51
CA LEU A 142 -6.64 16.76 -5.30
C LEU A 142 -6.35 15.25 -5.41
N LEU A 143 -5.05 14.95 -5.22
CA LEU A 143 -4.40 13.63 -5.08
C LEU A 143 -3.92 12.97 -6.39
N THR A 144 -3.01 13.60 -7.15
CA THR A 144 -2.29 12.90 -8.23
C THR A 144 -0.79 13.22 -8.23
N LEU A 145 -0.06 12.52 -7.36
CA LEU A 145 1.35 12.17 -7.57
C LEU A 145 1.41 10.65 -7.77
N SER A 146 0.98 10.19 -8.94
CA SER A 146 1.31 8.89 -9.55
C SER A 146 0.36 8.65 -10.72
N SER A 147 0.94 8.34 -11.89
CA SER A 147 0.27 8.17 -13.18
C SER A 147 -0.46 6.83 -13.33
N LEU A 148 -1.20 6.41 -12.31
CA LEU A 148 -2.12 5.27 -12.38
C LEU A 148 -3.47 5.68 -11.79
N THR A 149 -4.25 6.44 -12.56
CA THR A 149 -5.70 6.45 -12.32
C THR A 149 -6.28 5.24 -13.03
N PRO A 150 -6.82 4.24 -12.31
CA PRO A 150 -7.49 3.11 -12.92
C PRO A 150 -8.68 3.62 -13.73
N MET A 151 -8.80 3.21 -15.00
CA MET A 151 -10.03 3.42 -15.77
C MET A 151 -11.19 2.86 -14.97
N THR A 152 -12.04 3.74 -14.44
CA THR A 152 -13.20 3.32 -13.68
C THR A 152 -14.32 3.09 -14.69
N LEU A 153 -14.65 1.83 -14.92
CA LEU A 153 -15.76 1.41 -15.76
C LEU A 153 -16.94 1.19 -14.83
N THR A 154 -17.92 2.09 -14.85
CA THR A 154 -19.14 1.92 -14.07
C THR A 154 -20.19 1.22 -14.92
N GLY A 155 -20.50 -0.03 -14.57
CA GLY A 155 -21.65 -0.76 -15.10
C GLY A 155 -22.98 -0.13 -14.64
N LYS A 156 -24.06 -0.36 -15.39
CA LYS A 156 -25.39 0.21 -15.09
C LYS A 156 -26.11 -0.42 -13.89
N HIS A 157 -25.50 -1.42 -13.24
CA HIS A 157 -25.95 -1.95 -11.96
C HIS A 157 -24.82 -1.83 -10.93
N LEU A 158 -24.98 -0.87 -10.02
CA LEU A 158 -24.08 -0.53 -8.91
C LEU A 158 -22.70 0.04 -9.30
N PRO A 159 -22.21 1.08 -8.59
CA PRO A 159 -20.85 1.58 -8.77
C PRO A 159 -19.87 0.56 -8.20
N ILE A 160 -19.42 -0.39 -9.02
CA ILE A 160 -18.24 -1.18 -8.70
C ILE A 160 -17.05 -0.24 -8.90
N SER A 161 -16.65 0.44 -7.82
CA SER A 161 -15.37 1.11 -7.80
C SER A 161 -14.28 0.07 -8.02
N LEU A 162 -13.43 0.27 -9.03
CA LEU A 162 -12.30 -0.61 -9.34
C LEU A 162 -11.29 -0.75 -8.18
N SER A 163 -11.49 -0.03 -7.07
CA SER A 163 -10.79 -0.24 -5.80
C SER A 163 -11.02 -1.64 -5.21
N CYS A 164 -12.16 -2.30 -5.48
CA CYS A 164 -12.45 -3.61 -4.89
C CYS A 164 -11.72 -4.80 -5.53
N LEU A 165 -11.22 -4.66 -6.77
CA LEU A 165 -10.64 -5.80 -7.50
C LEU A 165 -9.14 -6.05 -7.24
N PHE A 166 -8.47 -5.14 -6.53
CA PHE A 166 -7.09 -5.35 -6.07
C PHE A 166 -7.02 -6.00 -4.69
N THR A 167 -8.05 -5.84 -3.84
CA THR A 167 -8.06 -6.41 -2.49
C THR A 167 -8.32 -7.92 -2.44
N GLU A 168 -9.04 -8.49 -3.41
CA GLU A 168 -9.31 -9.95 -3.38
C GLU A 168 -8.16 -10.82 -3.86
N TYR A 169 -7.18 -10.25 -4.58
CA TYR A 169 -6.01 -11.02 -5.06
C TYR A 169 -4.86 -11.13 -4.05
N SER A 170 -4.89 -10.36 -2.95
CA SER A 170 -3.88 -10.47 -1.90
C SER A 170 -4.24 -11.49 -0.81
N SER A 171 -5.49 -11.95 -0.73
CA SER A 171 -5.93 -12.89 0.33
C SER A 171 -5.79 -14.37 -0.03
N THR A 172 -5.39 -14.72 -1.25
CA THR A 172 -5.23 -16.13 -1.68
C THR A 172 -3.78 -16.58 -1.86
N MET A 173 -2.80 -15.77 -1.48
CA MET A 173 -1.37 -16.14 -1.51
C MET A 173 -0.67 -15.80 -0.19
N VAL A 174 -1.21 -16.33 0.92
CA VAL A 174 -0.47 -16.56 2.16
C VAL A 174 -0.76 -18.00 2.59
N PHE A 175 0.10 -18.91 2.12
CA PHE A 175 0.39 -20.20 2.74
C PHE A 175 1.89 -20.26 2.97
#